data_AF-A0A7S3U307-F1
#
_entry.id   AF-A0A7S3U307-F1
#
_cell.length_a   1.000
_cell.length_b   1.000
_cell.length_c   1.000
_cell.angle_alpha   90.00
_cell.angle_beta   90.00
_cell.angle_gamma   90.00
#
_symmetry.space_group_name_H-M   'P 1'
#
loop_
_entity.id
_entity.type
_entity.pdbx_description
1 polymer ?
#
loop_
_entity_poly.entity_id
_entity_poly.type
_entity_poly.pdbx_seq_one_letter_code
_entity_poly.pdbx_strand_id
1 'polypeptide(L)'
;EDYGCPLPTFFHPGAEGVRQRVLLETLGALEEASATASYHVLAQHNLARWNAQAIEAGRKERPDAREERTRCTVLVLPGDWGAVTLQLTQRFGETFACLNMANAYGPGGGYTDGMVAQEENMFRRTDCHFALDPQLMDKDRLEYIPQHSRLLNAVDGRVYLDTESPRVCIRGPEDRSQSDLGYAWLNDDEVFPFYELRAAAM
;
A
#
# COMPACT_ATOMS: atom_id res chain seq x y z
N GLU A 1 7.21 -1.97 -19.57
CA GLU A 1 8.62 -1.55 -19.35
C GLU A 1 8.98 -2.01 -17.93
N ASP A 2 10.19 -2.50 -17.69
CA ASP A 2 10.59 -3.08 -16.39
C ASP A 2 10.57 -1.99 -15.31
N TYR A 3 9.58 -2.03 -14.40
CA TYR A 3 9.25 -0.97 -13.43
C TYR A 3 10.24 -0.89 -12.25
N GLY A 4 11.53 -1.03 -12.54
CA GLY A 4 12.60 -0.71 -11.60
C GLY A 4 13.03 -1.81 -10.64
N CYS A 5 12.36 -2.97 -10.62
CA CYS A 5 12.85 -4.18 -9.97
C CYS A 5 12.36 -5.40 -10.74
N PRO A 6 13.24 -6.24 -11.31
CA PRO A 6 12.82 -7.41 -12.06
C PRO A 6 12.00 -8.34 -11.16
N LEU A 7 10.89 -8.86 -11.69
CA LEU A 7 10.09 -9.87 -11.00
C LEU A 7 10.99 -11.05 -10.58
N PRO A 8 10.77 -11.65 -9.39
CA PRO A 8 11.57 -12.77 -8.94
C PRO A 8 11.51 -13.92 -9.95
N THR A 9 12.68 -14.32 -10.46
CA THR A 9 12.84 -15.42 -11.41
C THR A 9 12.95 -16.78 -10.72
N PHE A 10 13.17 -16.77 -9.40
CA PHE A 10 13.30 -17.96 -8.57
C PHE A 10 12.04 -18.18 -7.72
N PHE A 11 11.54 -19.41 -7.71
CA PHE A 11 10.30 -19.80 -7.04
C PHE A 11 10.56 -20.98 -6.10
N HIS A 12 10.21 -20.82 -4.82
CA HIS A 12 10.27 -21.92 -3.86
C HIS A 12 9.09 -22.88 -4.09
N PRO A 13 9.32 -24.18 -4.38
CA PRO A 13 8.22 -25.12 -4.54
C PRO A 13 7.49 -25.39 -3.21
N GLY A 14 6.20 -25.71 -3.28
CA GLY A 14 5.41 -26.10 -2.10
C GLY A 14 4.91 -24.92 -1.26
N ALA A 15 4.75 -25.14 0.05
CA ALA A 15 4.18 -24.17 0.99
C ALA A 15 5.07 -22.92 1.18
N GLU A 16 6.37 -23.03 0.93
CA GLU A 16 7.33 -21.93 1.09
C GLU A 16 7.19 -20.84 0.01
N GLY A 17 6.70 -21.18 -1.19
CA GLY A 17 6.51 -20.22 -2.29
C GLY A 17 5.12 -19.60 -2.38
N VAL A 18 4.21 -19.86 -1.45
CA VAL A 18 2.82 -19.35 -1.52
C VAL A 18 2.80 -17.81 -1.58
N ARG A 19 3.59 -17.14 -0.73
CA ARG A 19 3.67 -15.67 -0.71
C ARG A 19 4.27 -15.09 -1.99
N GLN A 20 5.26 -15.76 -2.58
CA GLN A 20 5.85 -15.36 -3.87
C GLN A 20 4.80 -15.46 -4.99
N ARG A 21 4.00 -16.53 -4.97
CA ARG A 21 2.92 -16.72 -5.93
C ARG A 21 1.86 -15.63 -5.83
N VAL A 22 1.41 -15.33 -4.60
CA VAL A 22 0.44 -14.24 -4.35
C VAL A 22 0.98 -12.90 -4.85
N LEU A 23 2.25 -12.61 -4.59
CA LEU A 23 2.90 -11.41 -5.12
C LEU A 23 2.83 -11.37 -6.65
N LEU A 24 3.31 -12.42 -7.32
CA LEU A 24 3.36 -12.49 -8.78
C LEU A 24 1.97 -12.41 -9.42
N GLU A 25 0.97 -13.08 -8.86
CA GLU A 25 -0.42 -12.99 -9.33
C GLU A 25 -0.98 -11.57 -9.17
N THR A 26 -0.67 -10.91 -8.06
CA THR A 26 -1.11 -9.53 -7.80
C THR A 26 -0.47 -8.55 -8.79
N LEU A 27 0.85 -8.65 -8.97
CA LEU A 27 1.57 -7.83 -9.93
C LEU A 27 1.12 -8.10 -11.37
N GLY A 28 0.87 -9.36 -11.73
CA GLY A 28 0.32 -9.73 -13.04
C GLY A 28 -1.04 -9.09 -13.30
N ALA A 29 -1.96 -9.12 -12.33
CA ALA A 29 -3.27 -8.49 -12.47
C ALA A 29 -3.17 -6.96 -12.60
N LEU A 30 -2.29 -6.32 -11.83
CA LEU A 30 -2.04 -4.88 -11.89
C LEU A 30 -1.40 -4.46 -13.22
N GLU A 31 -0.43 -5.23 -13.71
CA GLU A 31 0.22 -5.03 -15.01
C GLU A 31 -0.80 -5.14 -16.15
N GLU A 32 -1.64 -6.17 -16.15
CA GLU A 32 -2.70 -6.36 -17.16
C GLU A 32 -3.70 -5.19 -17.15
N ALA A 33 -4.04 -4.69 -15.97
CA ALA A 33 -4.94 -3.55 -15.79
C ALA A 33 -4.30 -2.19 -16.13
N SER A 34 -2.96 -2.10 -16.18
CA SER A 34 -2.21 -0.83 -16.22
C SER A 34 -2.56 0.06 -17.41
N ALA A 35 -2.77 -0.53 -18.60
CA ALA A 35 -3.09 0.20 -19.82
C ALA A 35 -4.39 1.02 -19.72
N THR A 36 -5.30 0.61 -18.84
CA THR A 36 -6.57 1.31 -18.58
C THR A 36 -6.64 1.95 -17.20
N ALA A 37 -5.62 1.72 -16.36
CA ALA A 37 -5.61 2.03 -14.94
C ALA A 37 -6.89 1.58 -14.21
N SER A 38 -7.48 0.45 -14.60
CA SER A 38 -8.85 0.06 -14.19
C SER A 38 -9.00 -0.03 -12.66
N TYR A 39 -8.01 -0.58 -11.95
CA TYR A 39 -8.03 -0.62 -10.48
C TYR A 39 -7.94 0.76 -9.83
N HIS A 40 -7.17 1.69 -10.38
CA HIS A 40 -7.14 3.07 -9.87
C HIS A 40 -8.47 3.77 -10.13
N VAL A 41 -9.06 3.61 -11.32
CA VAL A 41 -10.38 4.15 -11.64
C VAL A 41 -11.43 3.60 -10.69
N LEU A 42 -11.40 2.28 -10.42
CA LEU A 42 -12.30 1.61 -9.51
C LEU A 42 -12.15 2.10 -8.06
N ALA A 43 -10.92 2.21 -7.56
CA ALA A 43 -10.63 2.77 -6.24
C ALA A 43 -11.16 4.21 -6.10
N GLN A 44 -10.97 5.05 -7.11
CA GLN A 44 -11.47 6.43 -7.09
C GLN A 44 -13.00 6.49 -7.14
N HIS A 45 -13.63 5.61 -7.92
CA HIS A 45 -15.08 5.49 -7.96
C HIS A 45 -15.64 5.08 -6.58
N ASN A 46 -15.05 4.09 -5.92
CA ASN A 46 -15.45 3.65 -4.59
C ASN A 46 -15.24 4.77 -3.55
N LEU A 47 -14.11 5.48 -3.61
CA LEU A 47 -13.84 6.62 -2.75
C LEU A 47 -14.90 7.72 -2.92
N ALA A 48 -15.25 8.08 -4.15
CA ALA A 48 -16.28 9.08 -4.43
C ALA A 48 -17.65 8.66 -3.86
N ARG A 49 -18.00 7.38 -3.99
CA ARG A 49 -19.22 6.82 -3.39
C ARG A 49 -19.21 6.90 -1.86
N TRP A 50 -18.12 6.47 -1.21
CA TRP A 50 -18.02 6.53 0.26
C TRP A 50 -17.98 7.98 0.77
N ASN A 51 -17.39 8.89 0.00
CA ASN A 51 -17.42 10.32 0.27
C ASN A 51 -18.86 10.87 0.28
N ALA A 52 -19.64 10.56 -0.75
CA ALA A 52 -21.05 10.96 -0.82
C ALA A 52 -21.85 10.40 0.37
N GLN A 53 -21.65 9.12 0.72
CA GLN A 53 -22.28 8.47 1.87
C GLN A 53 -21.87 9.09 3.22
N ALA A 54 -20.62 9.51 3.37
CA ALA A 54 -20.13 10.16 4.58
C ALA A 54 -20.74 11.57 4.76
N ILE A 55 -20.93 12.31 3.67
CA ILE A 55 -21.61 13.61 3.66
C ILE A 55 -23.10 13.43 4.00
N GLU A 56 -23.78 12.48 3.35
CA GLU A 56 -25.20 12.21 3.60
C GLU A 56 -25.47 11.82 5.06
N ALA A 57 -24.57 11.04 5.64
CA ALA A 57 -24.66 10.62 7.04
C ALA A 57 -24.16 11.68 8.05
N GLY A 58 -23.79 12.89 7.61
CA GLY A 58 -23.30 13.96 8.48
C GLY A 58 -21.96 13.66 9.17
N ARG A 59 -21.18 12.69 8.67
CA ARG A 59 -19.85 12.34 9.20
C ARG A 59 -18.73 13.24 8.65
N LYS A 60 -18.99 13.91 7.53
CA LYS A 60 -18.09 14.85 6.89
C LYS A 60 -18.85 16.15 6.63
N GLU A 61 -18.30 17.26 7.11
CA GLU A 61 -18.85 18.58 6.80
C GLU A 61 -18.70 18.90 5.31
N ARG A 62 -19.61 19.70 4.77
CA ARG A 62 -19.49 20.17 3.38
C ARG A 62 -18.24 21.06 3.27
N PRO A 63 -17.52 21.05 2.13
CA PRO A 63 -16.24 21.77 1.95
C PRO A 63 -16.27 23.27 2.32
N ASP A 64 -17.47 23.84 2.34
CA ASP A 64 -17.84 25.22 2.63
C ASP A 64 -17.74 25.60 4.12
N ALA A 65 -17.61 24.63 5.03
CA ALA A 65 -17.41 24.85 6.47
C ALA A 65 -15.91 24.85 6.82
N ARG A 66 -15.23 25.98 6.62
CA ARG A 66 -13.87 26.19 7.14
C ARG A 66 -13.93 26.61 8.63
N GLU A 67 -14.12 25.65 9.53
CA GLU A 67 -13.71 25.85 10.93
C GLU A 67 -12.28 25.35 11.14
N GLU A 68 -11.52 26.07 11.97
CA GLU A 68 -10.15 25.73 12.34
C GLU A 68 -10.11 24.36 13.02
N ARG A 69 -9.56 23.36 12.31
CA ARG A 69 -9.34 22.00 12.84
C ARG A 69 -8.35 22.05 14.01
N THR A 70 -8.87 22.21 15.22
CA THR A 70 -8.10 22.29 16.49
C THR A 70 -8.01 20.96 17.23
N ARG A 71 -8.63 19.89 16.73
CA ARG A 71 -8.73 18.61 17.44
C ARG A 71 -8.08 17.46 16.65
N CYS A 72 -7.04 16.87 17.23
CA CYS A 72 -6.48 15.58 16.80
C CYS A 72 -7.23 14.44 17.53
N THR A 73 -7.71 13.46 16.78
CA THR A 73 -8.37 12.27 17.34
C THR A 73 -7.48 11.06 17.09
N VAL A 74 -7.16 10.33 18.16
CA VAL A 74 -6.38 9.08 18.09
C VAL A 74 -7.32 7.92 18.30
N LEU A 75 -7.32 6.98 17.36
CA LEU A 75 -8.10 5.74 17.41
C LEU A 75 -7.14 4.55 17.45
N VAL A 76 -7.40 3.59 18.33
CA VAL A 76 -6.72 2.29 18.37
C VAL A 76 -7.71 1.24 17.92
N LEU A 77 -7.46 0.65 16.75
CA LEU A 77 -8.36 -0.30 16.10
C LEU A 77 -7.63 -1.64 15.89
N PRO A 78 -8.31 -2.78 16.10
CA PRO A 78 -7.74 -4.08 15.77
C PRO A 78 -7.76 -4.30 14.24
N GLY A 79 -6.71 -4.91 13.72
CA GLY A 79 -6.61 -5.27 12.29
C GLY A 79 -5.22 -4.96 11.72
N ASP A 80 -4.94 -5.47 10.53
CA ASP A 80 -3.78 -5.07 9.77
C ASP A 80 -3.99 -3.69 9.09
N TRP A 81 -2.90 -3.14 8.55
CA TRP A 81 -2.88 -1.83 7.91
C TRP A 81 -3.98 -1.68 6.84
N GLY A 82 -4.22 -2.70 6.01
CA GLY A 82 -5.12 -2.61 4.87
C GLY A 82 -6.59 -2.73 5.28
N ALA A 83 -6.90 -3.65 6.21
CA ALA A 83 -8.25 -3.78 6.75
C ALA A 83 -8.71 -2.51 7.49
N VAL A 84 -7.82 -1.95 8.34
CA VAL A 84 -8.12 -0.71 9.08
C VAL A 84 -8.23 0.48 8.11
N THR A 85 -7.34 0.58 7.11
CA THR A 85 -7.43 1.66 6.12
C THR A 85 -8.71 1.58 5.31
N LEU A 86 -9.11 0.41 4.80
CA LEU A 86 -10.38 0.24 4.11
C LEU A 86 -11.56 0.69 4.99
N GLN A 87 -11.59 0.24 6.25
CA GLN A 87 -12.64 0.61 7.20
C GLN A 87 -12.72 2.13 7.40
N LEU A 88 -11.58 2.80 7.57
CA LEU A 88 -11.52 4.26 7.76
C LEU A 88 -11.89 5.00 6.47
N THR A 89 -11.40 4.56 5.32
CA THR A 89 -11.73 5.11 4.01
C THR A 89 -13.23 5.01 3.72
N GLN A 90 -13.86 3.86 4.01
CA GLN A 90 -15.32 3.69 3.91
C GLN A 90 -16.09 4.61 4.86
N ARG A 91 -15.62 4.72 6.11
CA ARG A 91 -16.30 5.51 7.16
C ARG A 91 -16.27 7.00 6.87
N PHE A 92 -15.11 7.52 6.45
CA PHE A 92 -14.86 8.96 6.31
C PHE A 92 -14.91 9.45 4.86
N GLY A 93 -14.82 8.55 3.88
CA GLY A 93 -14.77 8.91 2.47
C GLY A 93 -13.58 9.80 2.14
N GLU A 94 -12.40 9.42 2.66
CA GLU A 94 -11.12 10.11 2.54
C GLU A 94 -10.02 9.10 2.24
N THR A 95 -9.01 9.50 1.48
CA THR A 95 -7.77 8.72 1.32
C THR A 95 -6.89 8.90 2.56
N PHE A 96 -6.48 7.80 3.18
CA PHE A 96 -5.59 7.82 4.34
C PHE A 96 -4.13 7.54 3.95
N ALA A 97 -3.20 8.16 4.67
CA ALA A 97 -1.80 7.78 4.62
C ALA A 97 -1.55 6.51 5.44
N CYS A 98 -0.94 5.51 4.82
CA CYS A 98 -0.57 4.25 5.45
C CYS A 98 0.95 4.19 5.61
N LEU A 99 1.40 3.94 6.85
CA LEU A 99 2.81 3.69 7.10
C LEU A 99 3.19 2.31 6.54
N ASN A 100 4.01 2.33 5.50
CA ASN A 100 4.86 1.23 5.08
C ASN A 100 6.13 1.26 5.94
N MET A 101 6.26 0.32 6.90
CA MET A 101 7.46 0.15 7.72
C MET A 101 8.62 -0.40 6.88
N ALA A 102 9.19 0.48 6.07
CA ALA A 102 10.13 0.13 5.02
C ALA A 102 11.51 -0.25 5.56
N ASN A 103 12.23 -1.12 4.87
CA ASN A 103 13.66 -1.27 5.09
C ASN A 103 14.40 0.02 4.66
N ALA A 104 15.23 0.58 5.54
CA ALA A 104 15.94 1.84 5.28
C ALA A 104 17.02 1.75 4.17
N TYR A 105 17.44 0.54 3.84
CA TYR A 105 18.61 0.27 3.00
C TYR A 105 18.24 -0.28 1.63
N GLY A 106 17.07 -0.89 1.45
CA GLY A 106 16.61 -1.37 0.15
C GLY A 106 15.10 -1.63 0.13
N PRO A 107 14.47 -1.64 -1.06
CA PRO A 107 13.03 -1.74 -1.17
C PRO A 107 12.50 -3.12 -0.75
N GLY A 108 11.45 -3.12 0.06
CA GLY A 108 10.59 -4.28 0.23
C GLY A 108 11.11 -5.38 1.17
N GLY A 109 12.22 -5.19 1.89
CA GLY A 109 12.66 -6.03 3.02
C GLY A 109 12.90 -7.54 2.77
N GLY A 110 12.69 -8.03 1.55
CA GLY A 110 12.60 -9.46 1.21
C GLY A 110 11.21 -9.95 0.77
N TYR A 111 10.32 -9.06 0.31
CA TYR A 111 8.97 -9.41 -0.17
C TYR A 111 8.98 -10.43 -1.32
N THR A 112 10.01 -10.38 -2.15
CA THR A 112 10.29 -11.36 -3.21
C THR A 112 10.67 -12.73 -2.68
N ASP A 113 11.09 -12.84 -1.41
CA ASP A 113 11.53 -14.07 -0.76
C ASP A 113 10.46 -14.65 0.19
N GLY A 114 9.26 -14.07 0.21
CA GLY A 114 8.14 -14.59 1.01
C GLY A 114 8.21 -14.25 2.50
N MET A 115 8.90 -13.16 2.85
CA MET A 115 8.97 -12.65 4.22
C MET A 115 7.61 -12.14 4.74
N VAL A 116 7.47 -12.09 6.07
CA VAL A 116 6.17 -11.98 6.77
C VAL A 116 5.94 -10.63 7.44
N ALA A 117 6.81 -9.65 7.21
CA ALA A 117 6.65 -8.33 7.80
C ALA A 117 5.56 -7.51 7.08
N GLN A 118 5.25 -6.34 7.66
CA GLN A 118 4.16 -5.48 7.22
C GLN A 118 4.40 -4.94 5.80
N GLU A 119 5.63 -4.53 5.51
CA GLU A 119 6.04 -4.05 4.18
C GLU A 119 5.73 -5.10 3.12
N GLU A 120 6.14 -6.34 3.33
CA GLU A 120 5.95 -7.41 2.35
C GLU A 120 4.48 -7.78 2.20
N ASN A 121 3.69 -7.71 3.28
CA ASN A 121 2.24 -7.86 3.19
C ASN A 121 1.61 -6.74 2.35
N MET A 122 2.11 -5.51 2.46
CA MET A 122 1.65 -4.40 1.63
C MET A 122 1.95 -4.65 0.15
N PHE A 123 3.20 -4.99 -0.20
CA PHE A 123 3.59 -5.29 -1.59
C PHE A 123 2.81 -6.45 -2.21
N ARG A 124 2.42 -7.46 -1.41
CA ARG A 124 1.59 -8.58 -1.88
C ARG A 124 0.15 -8.21 -2.23
N ARG A 125 -0.30 -7.00 -1.88
CA ARG A 125 -1.72 -6.60 -1.97
C ARG A 125 -1.94 -5.35 -2.81
N THR A 126 -0.86 -4.68 -3.21
CA THR A 126 -0.90 -3.33 -3.78
C THR A 126 0.00 -3.18 -4.99
N ASP A 127 -0.08 -2.02 -5.62
CA ASP A 127 0.81 -1.56 -6.71
C ASP A 127 2.11 -0.91 -6.20
N CYS A 128 2.45 -1.02 -4.91
CA CYS A 128 3.67 -0.39 -4.35
C CYS A 128 4.96 -0.77 -5.09
N HIS A 129 5.01 -1.98 -5.68
CA HIS A 129 6.14 -2.42 -6.52
C HIS A 129 6.41 -1.46 -7.68
N PHE A 130 5.37 -0.95 -8.34
CA PHE A 130 5.49 -0.06 -9.50
C PHE A 130 5.86 1.38 -9.14
N ALA A 131 5.84 1.71 -7.84
CA ALA A 131 6.24 3.00 -7.29
C ALA A 131 7.71 3.03 -6.84
N LEU A 132 8.48 1.98 -7.12
CA LEU A 132 9.92 1.97 -6.88
C LEU A 132 10.64 2.77 -7.97
N ASP A 133 11.28 3.87 -7.59
CA ASP A 133 12.05 4.70 -8.51
C ASP A 133 13.51 4.22 -8.56
N PRO A 134 14.00 3.72 -9.72
CA PRO A 134 15.40 3.30 -9.89
C PRO A 134 16.41 4.41 -9.63
N GLN A 135 16.02 5.69 -9.75
CA GLN A 135 16.90 6.82 -9.49
C GLN A 135 17.23 6.98 -8.01
N LEU A 136 16.41 6.39 -7.13
CA LEU A 136 16.64 6.36 -5.68
C LEU A 136 17.51 5.18 -5.26
N MET A 137 17.93 4.35 -6.21
CA MET A 137 18.75 3.16 -5.98
C MET A 137 20.20 3.37 -6.42
N ASP A 138 21.13 2.89 -5.61
CA ASP A 138 22.51 2.68 -5.99
C ASP A 138 22.57 1.48 -6.95
N LYS A 139 22.96 1.78 -8.20
CA LYS A 139 22.99 0.82 -9.31
C LYS A 139 23.93 -0.36 -9.07
N ASP A 140 24.95 -0.18 -8.24
CA ASP A 140 25.98 -1.19 -7.99
C ASP A 140 25.67 -2.03 -6.74
N ARG A 141 24.80 -1.54 -5.86
CA ARG A 141 24.59 -2.12 -4.51
C ARG A 141 23.19 -2.65 -4.26
N LEU A 142 22.22 -2.40 -5.15
CA LEU A 142 20.80 -2.71 -4.92
C LEU A 142 20.27 -2.11 -3.60
N GLU A 143 20.91 -1.04 -3.12
CA GLU A 143 20.57 -0.31 -1.91
C GLU A 143 20.01 1.07 -2.29
N TYR A 144 19.28 1.72 -1.39
CA TYR A 144 18.89 3.11 -1.55
C TYR A 144 20.11 4.04 -1.50
N ILE A 145 20.06 5.13 -2.28
CA ILE A 145 21.06 6.21 -2.15
C ILE A 145 21.03 6.79 -0.73
N PRO A 146 22.16 7.24 -0.17
CA PRO A 146 22.24 7.67 1.23
C PRO A 146 21.21 8.75 1.61
N GLN A 147 20.88 9.66 0.69
CA GLN A 147 19.87 10.69 0.89
C GLN A 147 18.48 10.09 1.13
N HIS A 148 18.12 9.05 0.38
CA HIS A 148 16.83 8.38 0.54
C HIS A 148 16.80 7.56 1.82
N SER A 149 17.87 6.83 2.15
CA SER A 149 17.98 6.14 3.45
C SER A 149 17.85 7.08 4.65
N ARG A 150 18.41 8.30 4.57
CA ARG A 150 18.23 9.32 5.62
C ARG A 150 16.79 9.78 5.75
N LEU A 151 16.07 9.93 4.63
CA LEU A 151 14.65 10.29 4.61
C LEU A 151 13.80 9.18 5.25
N LEU A 152 14.05 7.91 4.90
CA LEU A 152 13.34 6.78 5.49
C LEU A 152 13.62 6.64 7.00
N ASN A 153 14.84 6.93 7.45
CA ASN A 153 15.22 6.94 8.87
C ASN A 153 14.76 8.19 9.64
N ALA A 154 14.01 9.10 9.01
CA ALA A 154 13.54 10.34 9.63
C ALA A 154 14.65 11.20 10.27
N VAL A 155 15.89 11.15 9.76
CA VAL A 155 17.07 11.77 10.39
C VAL A 155 16.87 13.27 10.62
N ASP A 156 16.18 13.94 9.70
CA ASP A 156 15.92 15.38 9.73
C ASP A 156 14.47 15.70 10.16
N GLY A 157 13.80 14.78 10.86
CA GLY A 157 12.41 14.92 11.32
C GLY A 157 11.37 14.88 10.20
N ARG A 158 11.75 14.35 9.03
CA ARG A 158 10.91 14.23 7.83
C ARG A 158 10.97 12.83 7.28
N VAL A 159 9.86 12.36 6.72
CA VAL A 159 9.72 11.04 6.10
C VAL A 159 9.12 11.19 4.70
N TYR A 160 9.22 10.13 3.91
CA TYR A 160 8.64 10.09 2.57
C TYR A 160 7.12 9.91 2.66
N LEU A 161 6.37 10.72 1.90
CA LEU A 161 4.92 10.61 1.73
C LEU A 161 4.56 10.91 0.28
N ASP A 162 3.94 9.97 -0.41
CA ASP A 162 3.40 10.17 -1.76
C ASP A 162 1.91 10.51 -1.71
N THR A 163 1.59 11.79 -1.88
CA THR A 163 0.21 12.26 -2.05
C THR A 163 -0.20 12.50 -3.50
N GLU A 164 0.75 12.48 -4.43
CA GLU A 164 0.50 12.81 -5.84
C GLU A 164 0.00 11.58 -6.59
N SER A 165 0.51 10.40 -6.24
CA SER A 165 0.14 9.13 -6.84
C SER A 165 -0.32 8.13 -5.77
N PRO A 166 -1.61 8.17 -5.36
CA PRO A 166 -2.14 7.18 -4.42
C PRO A 166 -1.96 5.76 -4.95
N ARG A 167 -1.52 4.87 -4.07
CA ARG A 167 -1.46 3.43 -4.29
C ARG A 167 -2.86 2.82 -4.23
N VAL A 168 -3.04 1.65 -4.82
CA VAL A 168 -4.29 0.89 -4.79
C VAL A 168 -4.09 -0.45 -4.09
N CYS A 169 -5.01 -0.81 -3.20
CA CYS A 169 -5.07 -2.14 -2.59
C CYS A 169 -6.17 -2.97 -3.24
N ILE A 170 -5.82 -4.15 -3.74
CA ILE A 170 -6.72 -5.05 -4.48
C ILE A 170 -6.87 -6.44 -3.83
N ARG A 171 -6.15 -6.71 -2.73
CA ARG A 171 -6.28 -7.95 -1.96
C ARG A 171 -6.53 -7.71 -0.47
N GLY A 172 -7.27 -8.63 0.13
CA GLY A 172 -7.49 -8.76 1.56
C GLY A 172 -6.23 -9.21 2.32
N PRO A 173 -6.33 -9.31 3.66
CA PRO A 173 -5.20 -9.67 4.51
C PRO A 173 -4.79 -11.14 4.38
N GLU A 174 -3.63 -11.46 4.96
CA GLU A 174 -3.18 -12.86 5.09
C GLU A 174 -4.07 -13.61 6.09
N ASP A 175 -4.69 -14.70 5.67
CA ASP A 175 -5.39 -15.65 6.55
C ASP A 175 -4.60 -16.96 6.63
N ARG A 176 -3.82 -17.09 7.71
CA ARG A 176 -2.98 -18.27 7.97
C ARG A 176 -3.77 -19.54 8.29
N SER A 177 -5.09 -19.43 8.49
CA SER A 177 -5.93 -20.62 8.64
C SER A 177 -6.19 -21.32 7.30
N GLN A 178 -5.98 -20.62 6.18
CA GLN A 178 -6.13 -21.14 4.82
C GLN A 178 -4.80 -21.72 4.31
N SER A 179 -4.89 -22.79 3.51
CA SER A 179 -3.71 -23.47 2.95
C SER A 179 -2.92 -22.62 1.94
N ASP A 180 -3.56 -21.62 1.34
CA ASP A 180 -2.98 -20.66 0.40
C ASP A 180 -2.72 -19.29 1.04
N LEU A 181 -2.79 -19.20 2.38
CA LEU A 181 -2.67 -17.98 3.16
C LEU A 181 -3.77 -16.93 2.87
N GLY A 182 -4.85 -17.30 2.17
CA GLY A 182 -6.13 -16.60 2.13
C GLY A 182 -6.09 -15.15 1.67
N TYR A 183 -5.11 -14.77 0.84
CA TYR A 183 -5.02 -13.45 0.22
C TYR A 183 -6.13 -13.27 -0.84
N ALA A 184 -7.38 -13.18 -0.40
CA ALA A 184 -8.53 -13.04 -1.27
C ALA A 184 -8.45 -11.75 -2.09
N TRP A 185 -8.90 -11.79 -3.33
CA TRP A 185 -9.19 -10.58 -4.09
C TRP A 185 -10.27 -9.79 -3.37
N LEU A 186 -10.10 -8.48 -3.25
CA LEU A 186 -11.19 -7.62 -2.78
C LEU A 186 -12.31 -7.63 -3.81
N ASN A 187 -13.55 -7.49 -3.34
CA ASN A 187 -14.64 -7.23 -4.25
C ASN A 187 -14.42 -5.88 -4.95
N ASP A 188 -14.98 -5.72 -6.15
CA ASP A 188 -14.81 -4.50 -6.93
C ASP A 188 -15.24 -3.25 -6.15
N ASP A 189 -16.24 -3.37 -5.28
CA ASP A 189 -16.74 -2.30 -4.43
C ASP A 189 -15.93 -2.08 -3.14
N GLU A 190 -14.86 -2.83 -2.92
CA GLU A 190 -13.98 -2.75 -1.76
C GLU A 190 -12.56 -2.32 -2.13
N VAL A 191 -12.18 -2.32 -3.41
CA VAL A 191 -10.89 -1.77 -3.88
C VAL A 191 -10.76 -0.30 -3.48
N PHE A 192 -9.63 0.09 -2.88
CA PHE A 192 -9.47 1.41 -2.27
C PHE A 192 -8.08 2.01 -2.49
N PRO A 193 -7.98 3.36 -2.53
CA PRO A 193 -6.71 4.06 -2.61
C PRO A 193 -6.13 4.35 -1.22
N PHE A 194 -4.81 4.51 -1.15
CA PHE A 194 -4.11 5.04 0.02
C PHE A 194 -2.87 5.84 -0.38
N TYR A 195 -2.42 6.74 0.50
CA TYR A 195 -1.14 7.41 0.34
C TYR A 195 -0.03 6.59 1.01
N GLU A 196 1.05 6.31 0.30
CA GLU A 196 2.16 5.57 0.87
C GLU A 196 3.06 6.50 1.68
N LEU A 197 3.16 6.25 2.99
CA LEU A 197 4.13 6.88 3.88
C LEU A 197 5.24 5.85 4.13
N ARG A 198 6.49 6.15 3.77
CA ARG A 198 7.61 5.24 4.04
C ARG A 198 8.47 5.78 5.17
N ALA A 199 8.62 4.97 6.22
CA ALA A 199 9.58 5.23 7.29
C ALA A 199 10.13 3.91 7.82
N ALA A 200 11.39 3.92 8.24
CA ALA A 200 12.06 2.74 8.73
C ALA A 200 11.54 2.31 10.11
N ALA A 201 11.38 1.00 10.29
CA ALA A 201 11.24 0.43 11.62
C ALA A 201 12.60 0.51 12.34
N MET A 202 12.63 1.14 13.53
CA MET A 202 13.80 1.18 14.41
C MET A 202 13.96 -0.13 15.19
#